data_AF-A0A453QZ78-F1
#
_entry.id   AF-A0A453QZ78-F1
#
_cell.length_a   1.000
_cell.length_b   1.000
_cell.length_c   1.000
_cell.angle_alpha   90.00
_cell.angle_beta   90.00
_cell.angle_gamma   90.00
#
_symmetry.space_group_name_H-M   'P 1'
#
loop_
_entity.id
_entity.type
_entity.pdbx_description
1 polymer ?
#
loop_
_entity_poly.entity_id
_entity_poly.type
_entity_poly.pdbx_seq_one_letter_code
_entity_poly.pdbx_strand_id
1 'polypeptide(L)'
;SHHLVVVSNALHSSSTGFRCRPRPSPPTTTTTTATATSTAGQRSLGASGEPRRPECEEARMSGAALCAALTELGFDGEDPLDADALEWPFQYEEARPLLAWICSCLRPSNVLSPSHLSQYEQLVEEGRLLEGEDLDSAFDSISAFSSKKDNQEAVFEAEETILDIREAKLAYRAEVFELQRQLARQQAQFDMLAGQASSLIQGRRARVSAMSAVSVQLISLDEILSSRNLEFLEELLLQPKNWHIIIQEMRTVYTWHIQTSIRMLLGIWLVQRS
;
A
#
# COMPACT_ATOMS: atom_id res chain seq x y z
N SER A 1 -68.01 13.62 9.26
CA SER A 1 -66.93 13.94 10.21
C SER A 1 -65.83 12.90 10.09
N HIS A 2 -64.92 13.07 9.14
CA HIS A 2 -63.83 12.11 8.88
C HIS A 2 -62.60 12.53 9.69
N HIS A 3 -62.21 11.68 10.65
CA HIS A 3 -61.01 11.87 11.45
C HIS A 3 -59.79 11.39 10.67
N LEU A 4 -58.90 12.32 10.29
CA LEU A 4 -57.55 12.00 9.81
C LEU A 4 -56.73 11.50 11.02
N VAL A 5 -56.45 10.19 11.09
CA VAL A 5 -55.53 9.63 12.08
C VAL A 5 -54.12 9.66 11.48
N VAL A 6 -53.31 10.63 11.91
CA VAL A 6 -51.88 10.72 11.55
C VAL A 6 -51.10 9.73 12.42
N VAL A 7 -50.72 8.58 11.84
CA VAL A 7 -49.84 7.61 12.51
C VAL A 7 -48.39 8.13 12.44
N SER A 8 -47.84 8.49 13.59
CA SER A 8 -46.44 8.90 13.74
C SER A 8 -45.51 7.68 13.69
N ASN A 9 -44.89 7.40 12.54
CA ASN A 9 -43.79 6.45 12.46
C ASN A 9 -42.47 7.14 12.82
N ALA A 10 -42.05 7.03 14.08
CA ALA A 10 -40.70 7.33 14.52
C ALA A 10 -39.78 6.13 14.21
N LEU A 11 -39.05 6.20 13.11
CA LEU A 11 -38.00 5.23 12.77
C LEU A 11 -36.62 5.91 12.80
N HIS A 12 -35.88 5.61 13.86
CA HIS A 12 -34.44 5.32 13.91
C HIS A 12 -33.55 6.05 12.88
N SER A 13 -33.01 7.22 13.27
CA SER A 13 -31.86 7.81 12.59
C SER A 13 -30.59 7.01 12.89
N SER A 14 -30.17 6.22 11.89
CA SER A 14 -28.83 5.66 11.84
C SER A 14 -27.83 6.77 11.51
N SER A 15 -26.93 7.04 12.45
CA SER A 15 -25.85 8.03 12.35
C SER A 15 -24.92 7.67 11.18
N THR A 16 -25.02 8.41 10.08
CA THR A 16 -24.01 8.40 9.01
C THR A 16 -23.13 9.64 9.18
N GLY A 17 -21.93 9.41 9.68
CA GLY A 17 -20.93 10.44 9.92
C GLY A 17 -20.55 11.19 8.65
N PHE A 18 -20.70 12.52 8.69
CA PHE A 18 -20.14 13.44 7.72
C PHE A 18 -18.62 13.28 7.64
N ARG A 19 -18.12 12.80 6.49
CA ARG A 19 -16.69 12.74 6.19
C ARG A 19 -16.32 13.97 5.34
N CYS A 20 -15.70 14.97 5.96
CA CYS A 20 -15.16 16.14 5.26
C CYS A 20 -14.09 15.70 4.25
N ARG A 21 -14.27 16.00 2.96
CA ARG A 21 -13.21 15.91 1.94
C ARG A 21 -12.32 17.16 2.01
N PRO A 22 -10.99 17.04 1.89
CA PRO A 22 -10.09 18.19 1.87
C PRO A 22 -10.12 18.93 0.52
N ARG A 23 -9.91 20.24 0.63
CA ARG A 23 -9.89 21.28 -0.41
C ARG A 23 -8.73 21.07 -1.41
N PRO A 24 -8.91 21.33 -2.73
CA PRO A 24 -7.80 21.33 -3.68
C PRO A 24 -6.97 22.63 -3.57
N SER A 25 -5.64 22.49 -3.64
CA SER A 25 -4.63 23.55 -3.62
C SER A 25 -4.42 24.21 -5.01
N PRO A 26 -3.91 25.46 -5.08
CA PRO A 26 -3.84 26.26 -6.31
C PRO A 26 -2.64 25.90 -7.21
N PRO A 27 -2.68 26.24 -8.51
CA PRO A 27 -1.62 25.90 -9.46
C PRO A 27 -0.43 26.86 -9.42
N THR A 28 0.76 26.27 -9.54
CA THR A 28 2.08 26.91 -9.58
C THR A 28 2.36 27.52 -10.96
N THR A 29 2.90 28.74 -10.96
CA THR A 29 3.38 29.49 -12.12
C THR A 29 4.59 28.80 -12.77
N THR A 30 4.61 28.70 -14.11
CA THR A 30 5.86 28.50 -14.85
C THR A 30 5.82 29.32 -16.14
N THR A 31 6.81 30.20 -16.25
CA THR A 31 7.08 31.11 -17.36
C THR A 31 7.72 30.35 -18.53
N THR A 32 7.12 30.43 -19.72
CA THR A 32 7.86 30.24 -20.98
C THR A 32 7.33 31.21 -22.04
N THR A 33 8.23 32.10 -22.46
CA THR A 33 8.17 33.01 -23.61
C THR A 33 7.93 32.28 -24.94
N ALA A 34 7.11 32.83 -25.84
CA ALA A 34 7.60 33.51 -27.05
C ALA A 34 6.50 33.78 -28.11
N THR A 35 6.64 34.97 -28.72
CA THR A 35 6.29 35.36 -30.10
C THR A 35 4.84 35.73 -30.45
N ALA A 36 4.67 37.04 -30.63
CA ALA A 36 3.55 37.69 -31.29
C ALA A 36 3.75 37.72 -32.82
N THR A 37 2.67 37.51 -33.58
CA THR A 37 2.48 38.17 -34.87
C THR A 37 1.00 38.50 -35.07
N SER A 38 0.77 39.78 -35.36
CA SER A 38 -0.45 40.49 -35.72
C SER A 38 -1.24 39.87 -36.90
N THR A 39 -2.58 40.00 -36.90
CA THR A 39 -3.36 40.73 -37.93
C THR A 39 -4.85 40.84 -37.55
N ALA A 40 -5.41 41.99 -37.88
CA ALA A 40 -6.69 42.58 -37.49
C ALA A 40 -7.97 41.88 -38.02
N GLY A 41 -9.10 42.15 -37.34
CA GLY A 41 -10.45 41.87 -37.83
C GLY A 41 -11.55 42.22 -36.82
N GLN A 42 -12.39 43.19 -37.16
CA GLN A 42 -13.39 43.89 -36.33
C GLN A 42 -14.63 43.04 -35.95
N ARG A 43 -15.26 43.39 -34.79
CA ARG A 43 -16.72 43.57 -34.49
C ARG A 43 -16.92 43.50 -32.96
N SER A 44 -17.08 44.61 -32.26
CA SER A 44 -18.32 45.39 -31.99
C SER A 44 -19.33 44.71 -31.04
N LEU A 45 -19.55 45.40 -29.91
CA LEU A 45 -20.66 45.37 -28.94
C LEU A 45 -20.70 44.22 -27.92
N GLY A 46 -20.11 44.50 -26.75
CA GLY A 46 -20.28 43.72 -25.52
C GLY A 46 -21.63 44.00 -24.87
N ALA A 47 -22.41 42.93 -24.68
CA ALA A 47 -23.53 42.86 -23.77
C ALA A 47 -23.00 42.71 -22.33
N SER A 48 -23.36 43.64 -21.45
CA SER A 48 -23.18 43.48 -20.02
C SER A 48 -24.52 43.08 -19.42
N GLY A 49 -24.56 41.87 -18.85
CA GLY A 49 -25.73 41.26 -18.26
C GLY A 49 -25.37 39.84 -17.87
N GLU A 50 -24.67 39.70 -16.74
CA GLU A 50 -24.42 38.40 -16.11
C GLU A 50 -25.75 37.65 -15.90
N PRO A 51 -25.86 36.38 -16.30
CA PRO A 51 -26.95 35.53 -15.83
C PRO A 51 -26.61 35.12 -14.40
N ARG A 52 -27.35 35.68 -13.43
CA ARG A 52 -27.36 35.16 -12.05
C ARG A 52 -27.67 33.67 -12.12
N ARG A 53 -26.79 32.88 -11.51
CA ARG A 53 -27.01 31.45 -11.25
C ARG A 53 -28.34 31.29 -10.50
N PRO A 54 -29.08 30.19 -10.71
CA PRO A 54 -30.20 29.88 -9.85
C PRO A 54 -29.63 29.66 -8.45
N GLU A 55 -29.86 30.64 -7.57
CA GLU A 55 -29.79 30.39 -6.13
C GLU A 55 -30.68 29.17 -5.90
N CYS A 56 -30.14 28.16 -5.24
CA CYS A 56 -30.93 27.04 -4.75
C CYS A 56 -31.95 27.65 -3.81
N GLU A 57 -33.14 27.88 -4.34
CA GLU A 57 -34.31 28.35 -3.64
C GLU A 57 -34.58 27.32 -2.55
N GLU A 58 -34.09 27.64 -1.35
CA GLU A 58 -34.41 26.98 -0.10
C GLU A 58 -35.93 26.87 -0.09
N ALA A 59 -36.46 25.67 -0.35
CA ALA A 59 -37.83 25.44 -0.78
C ALA A 59 -38.80 26.14 0.18
N ARG A 60 -39.21 27.36 -0.17
CA ARG A 60 -40.18 28.16 0.58
C ARG A 60 -41.53 27.49 0.31
N MET A 61 -41.88 26.56 1.18
CA MET A 61 -43.21 25.98 1.18
C MET A 61 -44.22 27.10 1.40
N SER A 62 -45.11 27.29 0.42
CA SER A 62 -46.17 28.30 0.39
C SER A 62 -47.54 27.64 0.57
N GLY A 63 -48.58 28.45 0.78
CA GLY A 63 -49.96 27.98 0.85
C GLY A 63 -50.39 27.22 -0.41
N ALA A 64 -49.93 27.66 -1.59
CA ALA A 64 -50.15 26.97 -2.85
C ALA A 64 -49.49 25.58 -2.91
N ALA A 65 -48.28 25.43 -2.38
CA ALA A 65 -47.60 24.15 -2.31
C ALA A 65 -48.30 23.17 -1.36
N LEU A 66 -48.85 23.68 -0.25
CA LEU A 66 -49.67 22.90 0.67
C LEU A 66 -50.99 22.45 0.02
N CYS A 67 -51.69 23.33 -0.70
CA CYS A 67 -52.91 22.95 -1.44
C CYS A 67 -52.63 21.86 -2.48
N ALA A 68 -51.53 21.97 -3.22
CA ALA A 68 -51.13 20.95 -4.19
C ALA A 68 -50.88 19.60 -3.52
N ALA A 69 -50.15 19.59 -2.39
CA ALA A 69 -49.92 18.38 -1.61
C ALA A 69 -51.22 17.76 -1.07
N LEU A 70 -52.15 18.57 -0.55
CA LEU A 70 -53.45 18.09 -0.06
C LEU A 70 -54.33 17.53 -1.19
N THR A 71 -54.28 18.14 -2.36
CA THR A 71 -54.98 17.65 -3.56
C THR A 71 -54.42 16.29 -4.00
N GLU A 72 -53.09 16.13 -4.01
CA GLU A 72 -52.43 14.85 -4.33
C GLU A 72 -52.76 13.75 -3.31
N LEU A 73 -53.07 14.11 -2.07
CA LEU A 73 -53.49 13.18 -1.02
C LEU A 73 -54.97 12.80 -1.09
N GLY A 74 -55.72 13.35 -2.07
CA GLY A 74 -57.14 13.07 -2.26
C GLY A 74 -58.03 13.80 -1.25
N PHE A 75 -57.61 14.96 -0.73
CA PHE A 75 -58.47 15.79 0.10
C PHE A 75 -59.58 16.41 -0.76
N ASP A 76 -60.79 15.86 -0.61
CA ASP A 76 -62.00 16.33 -1.31
C ASP A 76 -62.86 17.11 -0.31
N GLY A 77 -62.48 18.38 -0.09
CA GLY A 77 -63.28 19.30 0.71
C GLY A 77 -64.54 19.75 -0.06
N GLU A 78 -65.63 20.04 0.65
CA GLU A 78 -66.87 20.56 0.01
C GLU A 78 -66.64 21.89 -0.72
N ASP A 79 -65.65 22.68 -0.28
CA ASP A 79 -65.20 23.93 -0.92
C ASP A 79 -63.73 23.80 -1.38
N PRO A 80 -63.38 24.29 -2.59
CA PRO A 80 -62.00 24.29 -3.05
C PRO A 80 -61.12 25.15 -2.14
N LEU A 81 -59.99 24.59 -1.71
CA LEU A 81 -59.02 25.29 -0.86
C LEU A 81 -58.44 26.49 -1.61
N ASP A 82 -58.68 27.69 -1.08
CA ASP A 82 -58.07 28.92 -1.59
C ASP A 82 -56.61 29.03 -1.12
N ALA A 83 -55.69 28.98 -2.08
CA ALA A 83 -54.25 29.06 -1.83
C ALA A 83 -53.85 30.38 -1.17
N ASP A 84 -54.53 31.48 -1.51
CA ASP A 84 -54.21 32.81 -0.99
C ASP A 84 -54.67 32.96 0.48
N ALA A 85 -55.77 32.30 0.85
CA ALA A 85 -56.25 32.21 2.22
C ALA A 85 -55.38 31.32 3.13
N LEU A 86 -54.50 30.48 2.56
CA LEU A 86 -53.57 29.64 3.30
C LEU A 86 -52.13 30.18 3.28
N GLU A 87 -51.90 31.34 2.67
CA GLU A 87 -50.56 31.95 2.60
C GLU A 87 -50.20 32.71 3.89
N TRP A 88 -51.19 33.25 4.61
CA TRP A 88 -50.96 34.05 5.81
C TRP A 88 -50.16 33.33 6.93
N PRO A 89 -50.30 32.01 7.19
CA PRO A 89 -49.51 31.32 8.21
C PRO A 89 -48.02 31.22 7.86
N PHE A 90 -47.67 31.16 6.56
CA PHE A 90 -46.29 31.06 6.09
C PHE A 90 -45.53 32.41 6.16
N GLN A 91 -46.25 33.50 6.39
CA GLN A 91 -45.69 34.84 6.57
C GLN A 91 -45.03 35.00 7.95
N TYR A 92 -45.47 34.24 8.96
CA TYR A 92 -44.90 34.26 10.31
C TYR A 92 -43.66 33.35 10.42
N GLU A 93 -42.50 33.93 10.73
CA GLU A 93 -41.23 33.19 10.78
C GLU A 93 -41.23 32.09 11.86
N GLU A 94 -41.98 32.30 12.94
CA GLU A 94 -42.11 31.36 14.06
C GLU A 94 -42.97 30.14 13.70
N ALA A 95 -43.93 30.30 12.78
CA ALA A 95 -44.82 29.22 12.33
C ALA A 95 -44.19 28.37 11.21
N ARG A 96 -43.20 28.92 10.47
CA ARG A 96 -42.56 28.24 9.34
C ARG A 96 -41.98 26.87 9.68
N PRO A 97 -41.26 26.65 10.80
CA PRO A 97 -40.72 25.33 11.11
C PRO A 97 -41.81 24.28 11.34
N LEU A 98 -42.92 24.68 12.00
CA LEU A 98 -44.05 23.81 12.28
C LEU A 98 -44.83 23.50 10.99
N LEU A 99 -45.06 24.49 10.15
CA LEU A 99 -45.73 24.31 8.86
C LEU A 99 -44.90 23.47 7.89
N ALA A 100 -43.58 23.70 7.84
CA ALA A 100 -42.67 22.87 7.07
C ALA A 100 -42.68 21.42 7.57
N TRP A 101 -42.76 21.20 8.89
CA TRP A 101 -42.92 19.86 9.45
C TRP A 101 -44.24 19.22 9.04
N ILE A 102 -45.37 19.92 9.14
CA ILE A 102 -46.69 19.42 8.69
C ILE A 102 -46.64 19.04 7.22
N CYS A 103 -46.13 19.91 6.35
CA CYS A 103 -45.97 19.62 4.92
C CYS A 103 -45.05 18.43 4.66
N SER A 104 -44.01 18.23 5.48
CA SER A 104 -43.15 17.05 5.37
C SER A 104 -43.87 15.76 5.75
N CYS A 105 -44.90 15.84 6.61
CA CYS A 105 -45.76 14.73 7.01
C CYS A 105 -46.91 14.47 6.01
N LEU A 106 -47.20 15.39 5.10
CA LEU A 106 -48.23 15.25 4.07
C LEU A 106 -47.66 14.51 2.84
N ARG A 107 -47.23 13.26 3.03
CA ARG A 107 -46.76 12.37 1.96
C ARG A 107 -47.83 11.35 1.58
N PRO A 108 -47.93 10.95 0.30
CA PRO A 108 -48.83 9.86 -0.12
C PRO A 108 -48.58 8.54 0.62
N SER A 109 -47.37 8.33 1.14
CA SER A 109 -47.02 7.19 2.00
C SER A 109 -47.72 7.17 3.35
N ASN A 110 -48.22 8.33 3.79
CA ASN A 110 -48.88 8.50 5.09
C ASN A 110 -50.41 8.44 4.95
N VAL A 111 -50.91 8.30 3.72
CA VAL A 111 -52.33 8.02 3.43
C VAL A 111 -52.47 6.53 3.23
N LEU A 112 -53.52 5.96 3.83
CA LEU A 112 -53.82 4.55 3.64
C LEU A 112 -54.15 4.30 2.17
N SER A 113 -53.47 3.33 1.56
CA SER A 113 -53.77 2.94 0.19
C SER A 113 -55.20 2.38 0.11
N PRO A 114 -55.87 2.50 -1.05
CA PRO A 114 -57.21 1.94 -1.22
C PRO A 114 -57.23 0.42 -0.96
N SER A 115 -56.12 -0.29 -1.23
CA SER A 115 -56.02 -1.71 -0.91
C SER A 115 -55.96 -1.99 0.59
N HIS A 116 -55.32 -1.13 1.40
CA HIS A 116 -55.32 -1.28 2.85
C HIS A 116 -56.70 -0.99 3.45
N LEU A 117 -57.43 -0.02 2.89
CA LEU A 117 -58.81 0.27 3.28
C LEU A 117 -59.73 -0.92 2.97
N SER A 118 -59.65 -1.51 1.78
CA SER A 118 -60.46 -2.69 1.43
C SER A 118 -60.14 -3.90 2.32
N GLN A 119 -58.87 -4.08 2.70
CA GLN A 119 -58.48 -5.14 3.65
C GLN A 119 -59.08 -4.89 5.04
N TYR A 120 -59.07 -3.65 5.51
CA TYR A 120 -59.70 -3.29 6.77
C TYR A 120 -61.22 -3.51 6.73
N GLU A 121 -61.90 -3.04 5.69
CA GLU A 121 -63.34 -3.25 5.48
C GLU A 121 -63.69 -4.74 5.42
N GLN A 122 -62.88 -5.56 4.73
CA GLN A 122 -63.05 -7.01 4.71
C GLN A 122 -62.91 -7.63 6.11
N LEU A 123 -61.95 -7.17 6.92
CA LEU A 123 -61.79 -7.66 8.30
C LEU A 123 -62.97 -7.27 9.20
N VAL A 124 -63.57 -6.10 8.96
CA VAL A 124 -64.81 -5.65 9.62
C VAL A 124 -65.98 -6.55 9.19
N GLU A 125 -66.14 -6.81 7.90
CA GLU A 125 -67.21 -7.67 7.35
C GLU A 125 -67.10 -9.13 7.83
N GLU A 126 -65.87 -9.66 7.91
CA GLU A 126 -65.59 -11.01 8.40
C GLU A 126 -65.74 -11.14 9.93
N GLY A 127 -65.91 -10.03 10.66
CA GLY A 127 -65.98 -10.01 12.12
C GLY A 127 -64.67 -10.44 12.79
N ARG A 128 -63.54 -10.27 12.09
CA ARG A 128 -62.19 -10.67 12.53
C ARG A 128 -61.36 -9.49 13.00
N LEU A 129 -61.95 -8.30 13.05
CA LEU A 129 -61.33 -7.11 13.61
C LEU A 129 -61.27 -7.26 15.14
N LEU A 130 -60.06 -7.23 15.68
CA LEU A 130 -59.82 -7.24 17.12
C LEU A 130 -59.74 -5.79 17.60
N GLU A 131 -60.54 -5.44 18.60
CA GLU A 131 -60.58 -4.11 19.21
C GLU A 131 -60.52 -4.21 20.74
N GLY A 132 -59.91 -3.22 21.40
CA GLY A 132 -59.87 -3.14 22.86
C GLY A 132 -59.16 -4.33 23.53
N GLU A 133 -59.83 -4.95 24.51
CA GLU A 133 -59.26 -6.01 25.36
C GLU A 133 -58.81 -7.25 24.57
N ASP A 134 -59.51 -7.59 23.48
CA ASP A 134 -59.13 -8.72 22.62
C ASP A 134 -57.83 -8.43 21.84
N LEU A 135 -57.60 -7.17 21.47
CA LEU A 135 -56.36 -6.73 20.82
C LEU A 135 -55.20 -6.69 21.84
N ASP A 136 -55.46 -6.17 23.03
CA ASP A 136 -54.48 -6.10 24.12
C ASP A 136 -54.07 -7.51 24.57
N SER A 137 -55.01 -8.45 24.67
CA SER A 137 -54.76 -9.87 24.98
C SER A 137 -53.93 -10.57 23.88
N ALA A 138 -54.25 -10.31 22.60
CA ALA A 138 -53.42 -10.80 21.50
C ALA A 138 -52.00 -10.19 21.55
N PHE A 139 -51.88 -8.90 21.84
CA PHE A 139 -50.59 -8.23 21.97
C PHE A 139 -49.77 -8.81 23.11
N ASP A 140 -50.37 -9.04 24.28
CA ASP A 140 -49.70 -9.65 25.43
C ASP A 140 -49.29 -11.10 25.12
N SER A 141 -50.11 -11.85 24.38
CA SER A 141 -49.76 -13.21 23.95
C SER A 141 -48.57 -13.24 23.01
N ILE A 142 -48.40 -12.23 22.14
CA ILE A 142 -47.25 -12.09 21.23
C ILE A 142 -46.03 -11.50 21.96
N SER A 143 -46.25 -10.52 22.84
CA SER A 143 -45.23 -9.88 23.67
C SER A 143 -44.60 -10.86 24.65
N ALA A 144 -45.37 -11.82 25.16
CA ALA A 144 -44.89 -12.98 25.94
C ALA A 144 -43.94 -13.91 25.16
N PHE A 145 -43.94 -13.87 23.82
CA PHE A 145 -42.92 -14.52 22.99
C PHE A 145 -41.75 -13.60 22.63
N SER A 146 -41.89 -12.28 22.80
CA SER A 146 -40.80 -11.31 22.59
C SER A 146 -39.86 -11.19 23.80
N SER A 147 -40.27 -11.69 24.98
CA SER A 147 -39.47 -11.65 26.21
C SER A 147 -38.30 -12.64 26.24
N LYS A 148 -37.86 -13.17 25.09
CA LYS A 148 -36.64 -13.98 25.02
C LYS A 148 -35.48 -13.11 24.55
N LYS A 149 -34.86 -12.47 25.54
CA LYS A 149 -33.63 -11.67 25.55
C LYS A 149 -33.89 -10.17 25.42
N ASP A 150 -33.96 -9.54 26.58
CA ASP A 150 -34.00 -8.09 26.73
C ASP A 150 -32.89 -7.46 25.88
N ASN A 151 -33.28 -6.54 25.00
CA ASN A 151 -32.34 -5.75 24.20
C ASN A 151 -31.31 -5.02 25.09
N GLN A 152 -31.56 -4.82 26.38
CA GLN A 152 -30.60 -4.29 27.34
C GLN A 152 -29.47 -5.26 27.67
N GLU A 153 -29.75 -6.54 27.95
CA GLU A 153 -28.71 -7.54 28.29
C GLU A 153 -27.83 -7.86 27.07
N ALA A 154 -28.42 -7.92 25.87
CA ALA A 154 -27.67 -8.07 24.63
C ALA A 154 -26.77 -6.85 24.31
N VAL A 155 -27.18 -5.65 24.72
CA VAL A 155 -26.37 -4.42 24.56
C VAL A 155 -25.21 -4.39 25.56
N PHE A 156 -25.43 -4.78 26.82
CA PHE A 156 -24.34 -4.87 27.81
C PHE A 156 -23.33 -5.98 27.48
N GLU A 157 -23.77 -7.16 27.04
CA GLU A 157 -22.88 -8.22 26.53
C GLU A 157 -22.12 -7.75 25.27
N ALA A 158 -22.79 -7.02 24.36
CA ALA A 158 -22.15 -6.46 23.19
C ALA A 158 -21.11 -5.38 23.57
N GLU A 159 -21.38 -4.56 24.59
CA GLU A 159 -20.46 -3.52 25.04
C GLU A 159 -19.25 -4.10 25.78
N GLU A 160 -19.44 -5.13 26.62
CA GLU A 160 -18.38 -5.90 27.26
C GLU A 160 -17.49 -6.59 26.22
N THR A 161 -18.07 -7.27 25.23
CA THR A 161 -17.30 -7.88 24.13
C THR A 161 -16.58 -6.85 23.25
N ILE A 162 -17.15 -5.65 23.07
CA ILE A 162 -16.46 -4.55 22.36
C ILE A 162 -15.25 -4.06 23.16
N LEU A 163 -15.33 -4.00 24.49
CA LEU A 163 -14.19 -3.65 25.34
C LEU A 163 -13.08 -4.70 25.25
N ASP A 164 -13.43 -5.98 25.31
CA ASP A 164 -12.47 -7.09 25.14
C ASP A 164 -11.78 -7.06 23.78
N ILE A 165 -12.54 -6.78 22.70
CA ILE A 165 -11.97 -6.64 21.36
C ILE A 165 -10.99 -5.45 21.30
N ARG A 166 -11.30 -4.34 21.97
CA ARG A 166 -10.41 -3.16 22.02
C ARG A 166 -9.14 -3.47 22.80
N GLU A 167 -9.25 -4.15 23.94
CA GLU A 167 -8.11 -4.56 24.75
C GLU A 167 -7.23 -5.55 24.01
N ALA A 168 -7.80 -6.61 23.42
CA ALA A 168 -7.08 -7.56 22.58
C ALA A 168 -6.37 -6.86 21.41
N LYS A 169 -7.03 -5.88 20.76
CA LYS A 169 -6.41 -5.08 19.70
C LYS A 169 -5.21 -4.25 20.19
N LEU A 170 -5.26 -3.71 21.41
CA LEU A 170 -4.13 -3.00 22.00
C LEU A 170 -2.98 -3.97 22.33
N ALA A 171 -3.28 -5.15 22.87
CA ALA A 171 -2.30 -6.20 23.12
C ALA A 171 -1.59 -6.64 21.82
N TYR A 172 -2.34 -6.92 20.76
CA TYR A 172 -1.76 -7.28 19.45
C TYR A 172 -0.91 -6.15 18.86
N ARG A 173 -1.29 -4.88 19.06
CA ARG A 173 -0.45 -3.74 18.62
C ARG A 173 0.87 -3.68 19.38
N ALA A 174 0.87 -3.97 20.67
CA ALA A 174 2.09 -4.04 21.47
C ALA A 174 2.98 -5.20 21.01
N GLU A 175 2.40 -6.36 20.71
CA GLU A 175 3.13 -7.51 20.18
C GLU A 175 3.75 -7.22 18.81
N VAL A 176 2.99 -6.62 17.88
CA VAL A 176 3.51 -6.19 16.57
C VAL A 176 4.68 -5.23 16.73
N PHE A 177 4.60 -4.30 17.69
CA PHE A 177 5.69 -3.37 17.96
C PHE A 177 6.95 -4.09 18.47
N GLU A 178 6.81 -5.05 19.39
CA GLU A 178 7.96 -5.82 19.89
C GLU A 178 8.57 -6.71 18.78
N LEU A 179 7.73 -7.31 17.94
CA LEU A 179 8.19 -8.08 16.77
C LEU A 179 8.94 -7.20 15.77
N GLN A 180 8.45 -5.98 15.49
CA GLN A 180 9.18 -5.01 14.66
C GLN A 180 10.53 -4.65 15.27
N ARG A 181 10.62 -4.50 16.59
CA ARG A 181 11.88 -4.25 17.30
C ARG A 181 12.84 -5.44 17.20
N GLN A 182 12.34 -6.67 17.31
CA GLN A 182 13.13 -7.88 17.09
C GLN A 182 13.67 -7.94 15.65
N LEU A 183 12.83 -7.66 14.66
CA LEU A 183 13.23 -7.61 13.26
C LEU A 183 14.35 -6.57 13.03
N ALA A 184 14.19 -5.36 13.56
CA ALA A 184 15.21 -4.32 13.44
C ALA A 184 16.56 -4.73 14.07
N ARG A 185 16.53 -5.41 15.23
CA ARG A 185 17.74 -5.96 15.86
C ARG A 185 18.41 -7.01 14.99
N GLN A 186 17.65 -7.95 14.44
CA GLN A 186 18.19 -8.98 13.56
C GLN A 186 18.75 -8.38 12.27
N GLN A 187 18.05 -7.42 11.67
CA GLN A 187 18.53 -6.71 10.48
C GLN A 187 19.87 -6.02 10.73
N ALA A 188 20.01 -5.33 11.87
CA ALA A 188 21.28 -4.70 12.26
C ALA A 188 22.42 -5.73 12.46
N GLN A 189 22.11 -6.92 12.99
CA GLN A 189 23.08 -8.02 13.10
C GLN A 189 23.51 -8.53 11.73
N PHE A 190 22.57 -8.70 10.79
CA PHE A 190 22.88 -9.09 9.42
C PHE A 190 23.75 -8.05 8.72
N ASP A 191 23.45 -6.76 8.87
CA ASP A 191 24.23 -5.68 8.26
C ASP A 191 25.67 -5.64 8.81
N MET A 192 25.84 -5.85 10.12
CA MET A 192 27.17 -5.97 10.73
C MET A 192 27.96 -7.16 10.16
N LEU A 193 27.34 -8.35 10.08
CA LEU A 193 27.98 -9.54 9.54
C LEU A 193 28.30 -9.38 8.05
N ALA A 194 27.40 -8.76 7.29
CA ALA A 194 27.63 -8.44 5.88
C ALA A 194 28.81 -7.47 5.70
N GLY A 195 28.93 -6.47 6.57
CA GLY A 195 30.09 -5.57 6.62
C GLY A 195 31.41 -6.31 6.93
N GLN A 196 31.40 -7.22 7.91
CA GLN A 196 32.55 -8.05 8.25
C GLN A 196 32.97 -8.97 7.10
N ALA A 197 32.01 -9.65 6.47
CA ALA A 197 32.25 -10.50 5.30
C ALA A 197 32.85 -9.69 4.14
N SER A 198 32.32 -8.48 3.89
CA SER A 198 32.82 -7.57 2.85
C SER A 198 34.27 -7.14 3.12
N SER A 199 34.59 -6.76 4.35
CA SER A 199 35.94 -6.41 4.77
C SER A 199 36.91 -7.58 4.58
N LEU A 200 36.51 -8.79 4.96
CA LEU A 200 37.33 -9.99 4.83
C LEU A 200 37.59 -10.35 3.36
N ILE A 201 36.57 -10.21 2.50
CA ILE A 201 36.70 -10.39 1.04
C ILE A 201 37.64 -9.34 0.45
N GLN A 202 37.50 -8.07 0.82
CA GLN A 202 38.38 -6.99 0.36
C GLN A 202 39.82 -7.23 0.82
N GLY A 203 40.04 -7.60 2.08
CA GLY A 203 41.36 -7.93 2.61
C GLY A 203 41.98 -9.15 1.91
N ARG A 204 41.19 -10.17 1.56
CA ARG A 204 41.65 -11.29 0.73
C ARG A 204 42.07 -10.81 -0.65
N ARG A 205 41.25 -9.98 -1.32
CA ARG A 205 41.57 -9.43 -2.65
C ARG A 205 42.85 -8.59 -2.63
N ALA A 206 43.03 -7.74 -1.61
CA ALA A 206 44.24 -6.94 -1.43
C ALA A 206 45.49 -7.81 -1.26
N ARG A 207 45.43 -8.86 -0.43
CA ARG A 207 46.54 -9.82 -0.26
C ARG A 207 46.86 -10.57 -1.56
N VAL A 208 45.85 -11.02 -2.29
CA VAL A 208 46.05 -11.69 -3.59
C VAL A 208 46.72 -10.74 -4.59
N SER A 209 46.29 -9.49 -4.65
CA SER A 209 46.91 -8.47 -5.51
C SER A 209 48.36 -8.19 -5.10
N ALA A 210 48.64 -8.01 -3.80
CA ALA A 210 50.00 -7.81 -3.31
C ALA A 210 50.90 -9.02 -3.63
N MET A 211 50.41 -10.25 -3.41
CA MET A 211 51.14 -11.46 -3.78
C MET A 211 51.39 -11.57 -5.28
N SER A 212 50.43 -11.20 -6.13
CA SER A 212 50.67 -11.19 -7.58
C SER A 212 51.77 -10.20 -7.97
N ALA A 213 51.82 -9.02 -7.35
CA ALA A 213 52.87 -8.04 -7.60
C ALA A 213 54.26 -8.57 -7.19
N VAL A 214 54.35 -9.22 -6.02
CA VAL A 214 55.58 -9.87 -5.57
C VAL A 214 55.97 -11.04 -6.48
N SER A 215 55.00 -11.83 -6.94
CA SER A 215 55.24 -12.92 -7.89
C SER A 215 55.83 -12.41 -9.21
N VAL A 216 55.33 -11.28 -9.72
CA VAL A 216 55.89 -10.63 -10.92
C VAL A 216 57.33 -10.20 -10.68
N GLN A 217 57.64 -9.62 -9.52
CA GLN A 217 59.02 -9.25 -9.17
C GLN A 217 59.94 -10.47 -9.09
N LEU A 218 59.50 -11.56 -8.46
CA LEU A 218 60.25 -12.83 -8.39
C LEU A 218 60.55 -13.37 -9.79
N ILE A 219 59.57 -13.38 -10.69
CA ILE A 219 59.76 -13.81 -12.08
C ILE A 219 60.83 -12.92 -12.76
N SER A 220 60.75 -11.61 -12.58
CA SER A 220 61.75 -10.70 -13.18
C SER A 220 63.17 -10.91 -12.64
N LEU A 221 63.32 -11.22 -11.35
CA LEU A 221 64.62 -11.53 -10.75
C LEU A 221 65.16 -12.86 -11.24
N ASP A 222 64.29 -13.87 -11.37
CA ASP A 222 64.66 -15.19 -11.90
C ASP A 222 65.17 -15.08 -13.35
N GLU A 223 64.54 -14.24 -14.17
CA GLU A 223 64.97 -13.96 -15.54
C GLU A 223 66.35 -13.28 -15.57
N ILE A 224 66.60 -12.30 -14.71
CA ILE A 224 67.91 -11.63 -14.58
C ILE A 224 69.00 -12.62 -14.13
N LEU A 225 68.72 -13.44 -13.12
CA LEU A 225 69.67 -14.43 -12.62
C LEU A 225 69.97 -15.50 -13.68
N SER A 226 68.96 -15.95 -14.40
CA SER A 226 69.11 -16.90 -15.50
C SER A 226 69.97 -16.34 -16.63
N SER A 227 69.77 -15.06 -17.01
CA SER A 227 70.61 -14.37 -18.00
C SER A 227 72.07 -14.31 -17.56
N ARG A 228 72.34 -13.90 -16.31
CA ARG A 228 73.71 -13.86 -15.77
C ARG A 228 74.36 -15.23 -15.68
N ASN A 229 73.58 -16.25 -15.32
CA ASN A 229 74.09 -17.62 -15.31
C ASN A 229 74.48 -18.09 -16.71
N LEU A 230 73.70 -17.73 -17.74
CA LEU A 230 74.06 -18.00 -19.13
C LEU A 230 75.31 -17.25 -19.56
N GLU A 231 75.43 -15.96 -19.24
CA GLU A 231 76.64 -15.17 -19.50
C GLU A 231 77.88 -15.77 -18.82
N PHE A 232 77.76 -16.18 -17.55
CA PHE A 232 78.84 -16.80 -16.80
C PHE A 232 79.25 -18.16 -17.40
N LEU A 233 78.26 -18.98 -17.80
CA LEU A 233 78.52 -20.23 -18.50
C LEU A 233 79.18 -20.00 -19.86
N GLU A 234 78.75 -18.97 -20.60
CA GLU A 234 79.36 -18.57 -21.86
C GLU A 234 80.80 -18.11 -21.66
N GLU A 235 81.08 -17.25 -20.67
CA GLU A 235 82.44 -16.83 -20.32
C GLU A 235 83.33 -18.01 -19.90
N LEU A 236 82.82 -18.92 -19.06
CA LEU A 236 83.56 -20.12 -18.65
C LEU A 236 83.89 -21.02 -19.84
N LEU A 237 82.96 -21.15 -20.80
CA LEU A 237 83.14 -21.96 -22.01
C LEU A 237 84.03 -21.26 -23.05
N LEU A 238 84.08 -19.93 -23.07
CA LEU A 238 84.92 -19.17 -24.01
C LEU A 238 86.38 -18.97 -23.56
N GLN A 239 86.73 -19.30 -22.32
CA GLN A 239 88.13 -19.22 -21.86
C GLN A 239 88.96 -20.41 -22.36
N PRO A 240 89.86 -20.24 -23.36
CA PRO A 240 90.62 -21.36 -23.95
C PRO A 240 91.57 -22.03 -22.96
N LYS A 241 91.95 -21.32 -21.89
CA LYS A 241 92.79 -21.84 -20.80
C LYS A 241 92.09 -22.94 -20.00
N ASN A 242 90.78 -22.84 -19.78
CA ASN A 242 90.01 -23.85 -19.05
C ASN A 242 89.90 -25.14 -19.87
N TRP A 243 89.63 -25.03 -21.17
CA TRP A 243 89.63 -26.18 -22.07
C TRP A 243 91.01 -26.84 -22.17
N HIS A 244 92.10 -26.06 -22.22
CA HIS A 244 93.44 -26.61 -22.20
C HIS A 244 93.74 -27.44 -20.96
N ILE A 245 93.35 -26.97 -19.77
CA ILE A 245 93.54 -27.71 -18.51
C ILE A 245 92.72 -29.00 -18.52
N ILE A 246 91.44 -28.94 -18.89
CA ILE A 246 90.55 -30.12 -18.94
C ILE A 246 91.04 -31.14 -19.98
N ILE A 247 91.45 -30.68 -21.17
CA ILE A 247 91.99 -31.55 -22.22
C ILE A 247 93.33 -32.17 -21.78
N GLN A 248 94.19 -31.42 -21.08
CA GLN A 248 95.46 -31.95 -20.59
C GLN A 248 95.25 -33.01 -19.50
N GLU A 249 94.37 -32.75 -18.53
CA GLU A 249 93.94 -33.73 -17.51
C GLU A 249 93.41 -35.00 -18.16
N MET A 250 92.44 -34.89 -19.08
CA MET A 250 91.91 -36.03 -19.84
C MET A 250 93.03 -36.78 -20.59
N ARG A 251 93.95 -36.05 -21.25
CA ARG A 251 95.09 -36.65 -21.95
C ARG A 251 96.00 -37.44 -21.01
N THR A 252 96.32 -36.89 -19.83
CA THR A 252 97.15 -37.58 -18.84
C THR A 252 96.50 -38.87 -18.36
N VAL A 253 95.20 -38.84 -18.04
CA VAL A 253 94.44 -40.02 -17.61
C VAL A 253 94.42 -41.09 -18.71
N TYR A 254 94.13 -40.71 -19.95
CA TYR A 254 94.14 -41.65 -21.08
C TYR A 254 95.52 -42.25 -21.34
N THR A 255 96.58 -41.44 -21.31
CA THR A 255 97.95 -41.94 -21.50
C THR A 255 98.36 -42.89 -20.38
N TRP A 256 97.97 -42.60 -19.14
CA TRP A 256 98.21 -43.50 -18.01
C TRP A 256 97.48 -44.83 -18.19
N HIS A 257 96.22 -44.81 -18.60
CA HIS A 257 95.44 -46.02 -18.89
C HIS A 257 96.07 -46.85 -20.01
N ILE A 258 96.44 -46.21 -21.13
CA ILE A 258 97.09 -46.89 -22.27
C ILE A 258 98.42 -47.52 -21.85
N GLN A 259 99.25 -46.79 -21.11
CA GLN A 259 100.57 -47.27 -20.70
C GLN A 259 100.48 -48.41 -19.67
N THR A 260 99.47 -48.38 -18.81
CA THR A 260 99.16 -49.47 -17.87
C THR A 260 98.69 -50.71 -18.63
N SER A 261 97.80 -50.55 -19.62
CA SER A 261 97.35 -51.64 -20.49
C SER A 261 98.49 -52.24 -21.32
N ILE A 262 99.37 -51.42 -21.90
CA ILE A 262 100.55 -51.89 -22.65
C ILE A 262 101.50 -52.67 -21.73
N ARG A 263 101.75 -52.19 -20.51
CA ARG A 263 102.57 -52.91 -19.53
C ARG A 263 101.97 -54.26 -19.14
N MET A 264 100.66 -54.34 -18.96
CA MET A 264 99.99 -55.63 -18.72
C MET A 264 100.16 -56.57 -19.92
N LEU A 265 99.95 -56.09 -21.15
CA LEU A 265 100.09 -56.91 -22.35
C LEU A 265 101.53 -57.37 -22.60
N LEU A 266 102.53 -56.51 -22.36
CA LEU A 266 103.95 -56.90 -22.41
C LEU A 266 104.32 -57.90 -21.32
N GLY A 267 103.79 -57.73 -20.10
CA GLY A 267 103.95 -58.69 -19.02
C GLY A 267 103.39 -60.07 -19.38
N ILE A 268 102.18 -60.12 -19.95
CA ILE A 268 101.56 -61.35 -20.45
C ILE A 268 102.43 -61.98 -21.55
N TRP A 269 102.91 -61.18 -22.52
CA TRP A 269 103.75 -61.67 -23.62
C TRP A 269 105.10 -62.22 -23.16
N LEU A 270 105.75 -61.58 -22.18
CA LEU A 270 107.01 -62.04 -21.60
C LEU A 270 106.85 -63.35 -20.81
N VAL A 271 105.75 -63.50 -20.08
CA VAL A 271 105.41 -64.76 -19.38
C VAL A 271 105.14 -65.89 -20.37
N GLN A 272 104.54 -65.58 -21.52
CA GLN A 272 104.21 -66.58 -22.55
C GLN A 272 105.40 -66.96 -23.45
N ARG A 273 106.54 -66.25 -23.32
CA ARG A 273 107.79 -66.48 -24.07
C ARG A 273 108.92 -67.08 -23.22
N SER A 274 108.75 -67.15 -21.89
CA SER A 274 109.62 -67.89 -20.96
C SER A 274 109.12 -69.31 -20.74
#